data_AF-A0AA39TEX0-F1
#
_entry.id   AF-A0AA39TEX0-F1
#
_cell.length_a   1.000
_cell.length_b   1.000
_cell.length_c   1.000
_cell.angle_alpha   90.00
_cell.angle_beta   90.00
_cell.angle_gamma   90.00
#
_symmetry.space_group_name_H-M   'P 1'
#
loop_
_entity.id
_entity.type
_entity.pdbx_description
1 polymer ?
#
loop_
_entity_poly.entity_id
_entity_poly.type
_entity_poly.pdbx_seq_one_letter_code
_entity_poly.pdbx_strand_id
1 'polypeptide(L)'
;MATSSLKEFSFKELKMATGNFSSDAWLGDGDSCKVYKGWMDETTLAPSTSGDGMVVAIKEYPNKEPHFELWQNYNAKLSNFSLARLGPSSEEASVSTVIAGTFGYIAPECITTGDLYLKSDVYGFGVVLLELLMGLRVNDQEHPCGEQNLVDWLKQILSQETKLKTIMDAQMEGQYPSEAALQAAQLSLRCLELDPLSRPSMKEVMEVLKEIEALGSHLHAEVK
;
A
#
# COMPACT_ATOMS: atom_id res chain seq x y z
N MET A 1 13.86 -27.75 -5.44
CA MET A 1 12.71 -26.83 -5.55
C MET A 1 11.63 -27.32 -4.60
N ALA A 2 11.46 -26.65 -3.45
CA ALA A 2 10.40 -27.01 -2.51
C ALA A 2 9.12 -26.30 -2.94
N THR A 3 8.18 -27.03 -3.52
CA THR A 3 6.81 -26.55 -3.70
C THR A 3 6.18 -26.44 -2.32
N SER A 4 6.07 -25.22 -1.79
CA SER A 4 5.28 -24.97 -0.58
C SER A 4 3.83 -25.37 -0.87
N SER A 5 3.38 -26.49 -0.31
CA SER A 5 1.99 -26.91 -0.38
C SER A 5 1.24 -26.21 0.75
N LEU A 6 0.80 -24.98 0.48
CA LEU A 6 -0.10 -24.28 1.39
C LEU A 6 -1.44 -25.02 1.43
N LYS A 7 -1.89 -25.39 2.64
CA LYS A 7 -3.21 -25.96 2.86
C LYS A 7 -4.23 -24.84 3.01
N GLU A 8 -5.28 -24.87 2.21
CA GLU A 8 -6.46 -24.01 2.39
C GLU A 8 -7.36 -24.59 3.47
N PHE A 9 -7.93 -23.72 4.31
CA PHE A 9 -8.84 -24.08 5.39
C PHE A 9 -10.18 -23.39 5.19
N SER A 10 -11.27 -24.14 5.38
CA SER A 10 -12.61 -23.57 5.43
C SER A 10 -12.86 -22.84 6.74
N PHE A 11 -13.75 -21.85 6.72
CA PHE A 11 -14.17 -21.14 7.93
C PHE A 11 -14.76 -22.08 8.99
N LYS A 12 -15.40 -23.17 8.57
CA LYS A 12 -15.92 -24.22 9.46
C LYS A 12 -14.79 -24.93 10.20
N GLU A 13 -13.69 -25.24 9.52
CA GLU A 13 -12.52 -25.86 10.14
C GLU A 13 -11.86 -24.94 11.15
N LEU A 14 -11.72 -23.66 10.81
CA LEU A 14 -11.16 -22.66 11.73
C LEU A 14 -12.04 -22.48 12.98
N LYS A 15 -13.37 -22.49 12.82
CA LYS A 15 -14.31 -22.51 13.96
C LYS A 15 -14.13 -23.75 14.83
N MET A 16 -13.96 -24.92 14.25
CA MET A 16 -13.77 -26.14 15.03
C MET A 16 -12.45 -26.08 15.82
N ALA A 17 -11.37 -25.59 15.20
CA ALA A 17 -10.05 -25.48 15.82
C ALA A 17 -10.02 -24.50 17.00
N THR A 18 -10.83 -23.43 16.96
CA THR A 18 -10.86 -22.36 18.01
C THR A 18 -12.00 -22.51 19.02
N GLY A 19 -12.80 -23.58 18.95
CA GLY A 19 -14.00 -23.70 19.79
C GLY A 19 -15.06 -22.63 19.49
N ASN A 20 -15.28 -22.36 18.20
CA ASN A 20 -16.15 -21.33 17.65
C ASN A 20 -15.72 -19.91 18.06
N PHE A 21 -14.42 -19.62 18.00
CA PHE A 21 -13.82 -18.36 18.40
C PHE A 21 -14.21 -17.97 19.85
N SER A 22 -14.14 -18.95 20.75
CA SER A 22 -14.46 -18.77 22.17
C SER A 22 -13.52 -17.76 22.83
N SER A 23 -14.03 -17.02 23.84
CA SER A 23 -13.21 -16.16 24.70
C SER A 23 -12.10 -16.93 25.42
N ASP A 24 -12.29 -18.23 25.69
CA ASP A 24 -11.27 -19.07 26.34
C ASP A 24 -10.08 -19.36 25.42
N ALA A 25 -10.29 -19.24 24.11
CA ALA A 25 -9.26 -19.36 23.09
C ALA A 25 -8.65 -17.99 22.74
N TRP A 26 -9.19 -16.87 23.21
CA TRP A 26 -8.69 -15.55 22.86
C TRP A 26 -7.30 -15.32 23.46
N LEU A 27 -6.36 -14.95 22.60
CA LEU A 27 -4.98 -14.64 22.96
C LEU A 27 -4.75 -13.13 23.08
N GLY A 28 -5.52 -12.33 22.35
CA GLY A 28 -5.39 -10.88 22.32
C GLY A 28 -5.98 -10.24 21.07
N ASP A 29 -6.06 -8.91 21.10
CA ASP A 29 -6.42 -8.10 19.94
C ASP A 29 -5.13 -7.67 19.21
N GLY A 30 -5.06 -7.92 17.91
CA GLY A 30 -4.11 -7.27 17.01
C GLY A 30 -4.74 -6.05 16.34
N ASP A 31 -3.93 -5.24 15.66
CA ASP A 31 -4.33 -3.94 15.09
C ASP A 31 -5.63 -3.97 14.26
N SER A 32 -5.91 -5.07 13.56
CA SER A 32 -7.10 -5.24 12.72
C SER A 32 -7.71 -6.64 12.79
N CYS A 33 -7.36 -7.42 13.81
CA CYS A 33 -7.84 -8.80 13.94
C CYS A 33 -7.90 -9.24 15.39
N LYS A 34 -8.71 -10.25 15.67
CA LYS A 34 -8.66 -10.97 16.94
C LYS A 34 -7.82 -12.21 16.77
N VAL A 35 -6.93 -12.48 17.71
CA VAL A 35 -6.05 -13.66 17.68
C VAL A 35 -6.57 -14.70 18.64
N TYR A 36 -6.77 -15.92 18.15
CA TYR A 36 -7.25 -17.05 18.94
C TYR A 36 -6.25 -18.20 18.88
N LYS A 37 -6.19 -18.96 19.96
CA LYS A 37 -5.53 -20.25 20.05
C LYS A 37 -6.39 -21.31 19.36
N GLY A 38 -5.81 -22.02 18.41
CA GLY A 38 -6.41 -23.16 17.75
C GLY A 38 -5.63 -24.45 18.01
N TRP A 39 -6.30 -25.58 17.83
CA TRP A 39 -5.70 -26.91 17.91
C TRP A 39 -5.90 -27.66 16.58
N MET A 40 -4.82 -28.21 16.05
CA MET A 40 -4.83 -29.00 14.82
C MET A 40 -3.99 -30.27 14.97
N ASP A 41 -4.38 -31.33 14.28
CA ASP A 41 -3.58 -32.54 14.15
C ASP A 41 -2.26 -32.25 13.41
N GLU A 42 -1.15 -32.78 13.94
CA GLU A 42 0.21 -32.49 13.46
C GLU A 42 0.46 -32.95 12.02
N THR A 43 -0.20 -34.03 11.59
CA THR A 43 0.08 -34.66 10.29
C THR A 43 -0.93 -34.23 9.23
N THR A 44 -2.21 -34.24 9.58
CA THR A 44 -3.31 -33.97 8.66
C THR A 44 -3.69 -32.49 8.61
N LEU A 45 -3.27 -31.70 9.60
CA LEU A 45 -3.73 -30.33 9.84
C LEU A 45 -5.27 -30.25 9.94
N ALA A 46 -5.95 -31.33 10.35
CA ALA A 46 -7.37 -31.29 10.64
C ALA A 46 -7.59 -30.64 12.03
N PRO A 47 -8.70 -29.93 12.27
CA PRO A 47 -9.01 -29.40 13.59
C PRO A 47 -9.04 -30.51 14.66
N SER A 48 -8.39 -30.27 15.80
CA SER A 48 -8.31 -31.21 16.91
C SER A 48 -8.92 -30.61 18.19
N THR A 49 -9.03 -31.45 19.23
CA THR A 49 -9.60 -31.02 20.52
C THR A 49 -8.60 -30.22 21.35
N SER A 50 -9.10 -29.35 22.23
CA SER A 50 -8.22 -28.53 23.07
C SER A 50 -7.34 -29.39 23.97
N GLY A 51 -6.02 -29.23 23.87
CA GLY A 51 -5.04 -30.04 24.59
C GLY A 51 -4.51 -31.23 23.81
N ASP A 52 -5.02 -31.48 22.61
CA ASP A 52 -4.63 -32.59 21.74
C ASP A 52 -4.18 -32.06 20.38
N GLY A 53 -2.95 -32.39 19.96
CA GLY A 53 -2.33 -31.90 18.73
C GLY A 53 -1.54 -30.59 18.86
N MET A 54 -1.18 -30.04 17.70
CA MET A 54 -0.39 -28.82 17.54
C MET A 54 -1.21 -27.57 17.86
N VAL A 55 -0.62 -26.69 18.67
CA VAL A 55 -1.18 -25.35 18.92
C VAL A 55 -0.84 -24.42 17.76
N VAL A 56 -1.86 -23.73 17.25
CA VAL A 56 -1.72 -22.71 16.21
C VAL A 56 -2.35 -21.38 16.64
N ALA A 57 -1.90 -20.28 16.06
CA ALA A 57 -2.57 -18.98 16.20
C ALA A 57 -3.45 -18.72 14.97
N ILE A 58 -4.75 -18.51 15.18
CA ILE A 58 -5.73 -18.23 14.14
C ILE A 58 -6.18 -16.77 14.28
N LYS A 59 -6.00 -15.99 13.20
CA LYS A 59 -6.42 -14.59 13.14
C LYS A 59 -7.82 -14.49 12.53
N GLU A 60 -8.77 -13.96 13.28
CA GLU A 60 -10.11 -13.65 12.80
C GLU A 60 -10.17 -12.17 12.41
N TYR A 61 -10.50 -11.92 11.15
CA TYR A 61 -10.80 -10.58 10.66
C TYR A 61 -12.33 -10.40 10.67
N PRO A 62 -12.87 -9.33 11.28
CA PRO A 62 -14.30 -9.13 11.36
C PRO A 62 -14.91 -9.04 9.94
N ASN A 63 -15.89 -9.91 9.66
CA ASN A 63 -16.58 -10.01 8.36
C ASN A 63 -17.61 -8.89 8.11
N LYS A 64 -17.41 -7.76 8.78
CA LYS A 64 -18.07 -6.49 8.55
C LYS A 64 -17.00 -5.44 8.75
N GLU A 65 -16.39 -5.01 7.66
CA GLU A 65 -15.91 -3.63 7.60
C GLU A 65 -17.13 -2.74 7.91
N PRO A 66 -17.18 -1.97 9.01
CA PRO A 66 -18.12 -0.86 9.11
C PRO A 66 -17.69 0.29 8.15
N HIS A 67 -16.77 0.04 7.23
CA HIS A 67 -16.21 1.07 6.37
C HIS A 67 -16.95 1.25 5.05
N PHE A 68 -17.85 0.35 4.62
CA PHE A 68 -18.56 0.55 3.33
C PHE A 68 -19.30 1.89 3.27
N GLU A 69 -19.88 2.36 4.38
CA GLU A 69 -20.50 3.68 4.49
C GLU A 69 -19.47 4.83 4.57
N LEU A 70 -18.25 4.57 5.03
CA LEU A 70 -17.15 5.55 5.12
C LEU A 70 -16.37 5.73 3.80
N TRP A 71 -16.35 4.71 2.93
CA TRP A 71 -15.75 4.79 1.58
C TRP A 71 -16.60 5.62 0.61
N GLN A 72 -17.86 5.94 0.94
CA GLN A 72 -18.77 6.71 0.08
C GLN A 72 -18.30 8.14 -0.21
N ASN A 73 -17.37 8.68 0.58
CA ASN A 73 -16.85 10.03 0.42
C ASN A 73 -15.47 10.08 -0.26
N TYR A 74 -15.00 8.99 -0.90
CA TYR A 74 -13.70 8.92 -1.57
C TYR A 74 -12.49 9.37 -0.71
N ASN A 75 -12.62 9.29 0.62
CA ASN A 75 -11.57 9.68 1.55
C ASN A 75 -10.59 8.53 1.75
N ALA A 76 -9.34 8.73 1.35
CA ALA A 76 -8.26 7.78 1.58
C ALA A 76 -8.02 7.59 3.09
N LYS A 77 -7.77 6.35 3.51
CA LYS A 77 -7.44 5.98 4.89
C LYS A 77 -6.25 5.05 4.90
N LEU A 78 -5.25 5.37 5.72
CA LEU A 78 -4.10 4.49 5.96
C LEU A 78 -4.48 3.40 6.97
N SER A 79 -4.04 2.18 6.71
CA SER A 79 -4.25 1.02 7.57
C SER A 79 -3.05 0.07 7.48
N ASN A 80 -3.01 -0.95 8.33
CA ASN A 80 -2.01 -2.01 8.34
C ASN A 80 -0.56 -1.54 8.60
N PHE A 81 -0.29 -1.09 9.83
CA PHE A 81 1.04 -0.67 10.29
C PHE A 81 1.91 -1.83 10.81
N SER A 82 1.58 -3.09 10.49
CA SER A 82 2.25 -4.26 11.06
C SER A 82 3.74 -4.38 10.71
N LEU A 83 4.18 -3.70 9.65
CA LEU A 83 5.57 -3.62 9.23
C LEU A 83 6.21 -2.26 9.56
N ALA A 84 5.46 -1.32 10.13
CA ALA A 84 5.98 -0.01 10.50
C ALA A 84 7.08 -0.15 11.56
N ARG A 85 8.09 0.71 11.46
CA ARG A 85 9.24 0.75 12.37
C ARG A 85 9.33 2.15 12.96
N LEU A 86 9.73 2.23 14.23
CA LEU A 86 10.11 3.51 14.83
C LEU A 86 11.47 3.92 14.26
N GLY A 87 11.45 4.98 13.47
CA GLY A 87 12.66 5.61 12.93
C GLY A 87 13.31 6.58 13.93
N PRO A 88 14.57 6.97 13.68
CA PRO A 88 15.23 8.06 14.38
C PRO A 88 14.48 9.39 14.14
N SER A 89 14.64 10.34 15.05
CA SER A 89 13.99 11.65 14.93
C SER A 89 14.57 12.55 13.83
N SER A 90 15.71 12.19 13.25
CA SER A 90 16.35 12.90 12.14
C SER A 90 15.91 12.31 10.81
N GLU A 91 15.51 13.16 9.86
CA GLU A 91 15.10 12.72 8.51
C GLU A 91 16.23 12.08 7.70
N GLU A 92 17.48 12.37 8.05
CA GLU A 92 18.68 11.87 7.36
C GLU A 92 19.19 10.55 7.94
N ALA A 93 18.66 10.11 9.08
CA ALA A 93 19.12 8.92 9.75
C ALA A 93 18.33 7.68 9.28
N SER A 94 19.04 6.60 8.96
CA SER A 94 18.42 5.33 8.55
C SER A 94 18.28 4.34 9.70
N VAL A 95 17.37 3.39 9.51
CA VAL A 95 17.31 2.15 10.30
C VAL A 95 17.56 0.98 9.35
N SER A 96 18.57 0.16 9.64
CA SER A 96 18.77 -1.08 8.89
C SER A 96 17.66 -2.08 9.23
N THR A 97 17.04 -2.66 8.21
CA THR A 97 15.95 -3.64 8.36
C THR A 97 16.09 -4.77 7.34
N VAL A 98 15.48 -5.92 7.66
CA VAL A 98 15.20 -6.94 6.64
C VAL A 98 14.27 -6.34 5.61
N ILE A 99 14.54 -6.58 4.33
CA ILE A 99 13.70 -6.15 3.20
C ILE A 99 12.29 -6.70 3.42
N ALA A 100 11.34 -5.81 3.68
CA ALA A 100 9.94 -6.12 3.89
C ALA A 100 9.09 -5.03 3.26
N GLY A 101 8.08 -5.42 2.49
CA GLY A 101 7.20 -4.50 1.78
C GLY A 101 6.66 -5.12 0.49
N THR A 102 5.82 -4.38 -0.22
CA THR A 102 5.26 -4.81 -1.51
C THR A 102 6.19 -4.38 -2.63
N PHE A 103 6.65 -5.33 -3.44
CA PHE A 103 7.47 -5.05 -4.62
C PHE A 103 6.81 -3.97 -5.50
N GLY A 104 7.61 -3.07 -6.09
CA GLY A 104 7.14 -1.90 -6.85
C GLY A 104 6.94 -0.63 -6.02
N TYR A 105 6.64 -0.75 -4.72
CA TYR A 105 6.46 0.41 -3.81
C TYR A 105 7.68 0.65 -2.91
N ILE A 106 8.56 -0.35 -2.78
CA ILE A 106 9.76 -0.27 -1.96
C ILE A 106 10.78 0.64 -2.64
N ALA A 107 11.29 1.62 -1.90
CA ALA A 107 12.33 2.50 -2.39
C ALA A 107 13.62 1.73 -2.74
N PRO A 108 14.36 2.12 -3.78
CA PRO A 108 15.50 1.36 -4.29
C PRO A 108 16.64 1.19 -3.28
N GLU A 109 16.84 2.18 -2.40
CA GLU A 109 17.83 2.11 -1.32
C GLU A 109 17.46 1.03 -0.30
N CYS A 110 16.18 0.84 0.02
CA CYS A 110 15.74 -0.21 0.94
C CYS A 110 16.03 -1.61 0.39
N ILE A 111 16.02 -1.78 -0.94
CA ILE A 111 16.32 -3.05 -1.60
C ILE A 111 17.85 -3.28 -1.65
N THR A 112 18.60 -2.22 -1.94
CA THR A 112 20.04 -2.32 -2.23
C THR A 112 20.88 -2.36 -0.95
N THR A 113 20.59 -1.50 0.01
CA THR A 113 21.38 -1.35 1.25
C THR A 113 20.67 -1.91 2.47
N GLY A 114 19.35 -2.11 2.40
CA GLY A 114 18.54 -2.50 3.56
C GLY A 114 18.27 -1.33 4.53
N ASP A 115 18.59 -0.10 4.13
CA ASP A 115 18.36 1.10 4.92
C ASP A 115 16.93 1.61 4.71
N LEU A 116 16.23 1.85 5.81
CA LEU A 116 14.92 2.48 5.83
C LEU A 116 15.07 3.95 6.25
N TYR A 117 14.59 4.87 5.40
CA TYR A 117 14.54 6.31 5.67
C TYR A 117 13.09 6.78 5.74
N LEU A 118 12.84 7.94 6.38
CA LEU A 118 11.54 8.62 6.27
C LEU A 118 11.21 8.97 4.81
N LYS A 119 12.25 9.23 4.01
CA LYS A 119 12.14 9.51 2.56
C LYS A 119 11.81 8.27 1.73
N SER A 120 11.93 7.07 2.29
CA SER A 120 11.50 5.84 1.62
C SER A 120 9.96 5.75 1.57
N ASP A 121 9.25 6.25 2.58
CA ASP A 121 7.78 6.38 2.55
C ASP A 121 7.32 7.41 1.50
N VAL A 122 8.10 8.48 1.30
CA VAL A 122 7.84 9.48 0.24
C VAL A 122 7.91 8.84 -1.14
N TYR A 123 8.88 7.95 -1.37
CA TYR A 123 8.97 7.20 -2.63
C TYR A 123 7.73 6.34 -2.85
N GLY A 124 7.34 5.54 -1.85
CA GLY A 124 6.14 4.71 -1.92
C GLY A 124 4.87 5.52 -2.16
N PHE A 125 4.76 6.70 -1.55
CA PHE A 125 3.67 7.64 -1.83
C PHE A 125 3.68 8.13 -3.28
N GLY A 126 4.86 8.46 -3.83
CA GLY A 126 5.02 8.85 -5.24
C GLY A 126 4.53 7.77 -6.20
N VAL A 127 4.77 6.49 -5.89
CA VAL A 127 4.25 5.35 -6.66
C VAL A 127 2.72 5.32 -6.61
N VAL A 128 2.11 5.48 -5.43
CA VAL A 128 0.64 5.51 -5.28
C VAL A 128 0.01 6.69 -6.03
N LEU A 129 0.58 7.89 -5.90
CA LEU A 129 0.07 9.08 -6.59
C LEU A 129 0.08 8.89 -8.11
N LEU A 130 1.12 8.23 -8.61
CA LEU A 130 1.24 7.89 -10.01
C LEU A 130 0.22 6.84 -10.47
N GLU A 131 -0.01 5.78 -9.70
CA GLU A 131 -1.08 4.80 -9.99
C GLU A 131 -2.44 5.50 -10.12
N LEU A 132 -2.72 6.48 -9.25
CA LEU A 132 -3.97 7.25 -9.28
C LEU A 132 -4.09 8.12 -10.53
N LEU A 133 -2.99 8.72 -11.00
CA LEU A 133 -3.01 9.54 -12.22
C LEU A 133 -3.24 8.69 -13.47
N MET A 134 -2.69 7.49 -13.51
CA MET A 134 -2.68 6.62 -14.69
C MET A 134 -3.83 5.61 -14.72
N GLY A 135 -4.44 5.30 -13.58
CA GLY A 135 -5.40 4.21 -13.45
C GLY A 135 -4.78 2.82 -13.64
N LEU A 136 -3.45 2.71 -13.54
CA LEU A 136 -2.70 1.46 -13.74
C LEU A 136 -2.07 1.00 -12.43
N ARG A 137 -2.05 -0.32 -12.20
CA ARG A 137 -1.36 -0.90 -11.07
C ARG A 137 0.10 -1.14 -11.41
N VAL A 138 1.01 -0.74 -10.52
CA VAL A 138 2.46 -0.90 -10.70
C VAL A 138 2.87 -2.37 -10.80
N ASN A 139 2.07 -3.28 -10.22
CA ASN A 139 2.33 -4.72 -10.26
C ASN A 139 1.50 -5.50 -11.28
N ASP A 140 0.68 -4.84 -12.11
CA ASP A 140 -0.05 -5.55 -13.16
C ASP A 140 0.92 -5.94 -14.28
N GLN A 141 1.02 -7.24 -14.57
CA GLN A 141 1.91 -7.77 -15.61
C GLN A 141 1.49 -7.36 -17.04
N GLU A 142 0.35 -6.69 -17.21
CA GLU A 142 -0.12 -6.10 -18.47
C GLU A 142 0.47 -4.69 -18.69
N HIS A 143 1.78 -4.56 -18.52
CA HIS A 143 2.49 -3.33 -18.89
C HIS A 143 2.55 -3.18 -20.42
N PRO A 144 2.24 -2.00 -20.99
CA PRO A 144 2.52 -1.69 -22.39
C PRO A 144 4.02 -1.65 -22.73
N CYS A 145 4.88 -1.47 -21.72
CA CYS A 145 6.33 -1.43 -21.86
C CYS A 145 6.96 -2.57 -21.05
N GLY A 146 7.42 -3.59 -21.77
CA GLY A 146 8.21 -4.68 -21.20
C GLY A 146 9.50 -4.15 -20.56
N GLU A 147 9.87 -4.74 -19.43
CA GLU A 147 11.16 -4.65 -18.72
C GLU A 147 11.69 -3.26 -18.32
N GLN A 148 11.06 -2.14 -18.70
CA GLN A 148 11.47 -0.80 -18.28
C GLN A 148 10.79 -0.40 -16.97
N ASN A 149 11.58 0.12 -16.02
CA ASN A 149 11.07 0.67 -14.77
C ASN A 149 10.05 1.78 -15.08
N LEU A 150 8.83 1.65 -14.55
CA LEU A 150 7.72 2.60 -14.73
C LEU A 150 8.19 4.05 -14.50
N VAL A 151 9.06 4.26 -13.51
CA VAL A 151 9.64 5.56 -13.16
C VAL A 151 10.50 6.13 -14.29
N ASP A 152 11.35 5.31 -14.92
CA ASP A 152 12.21 5.76 -16.02
C ASP A 152 11.40 6.12 -17.26
N TRP A 153 10.36 5.33 -17.54
CA TRP A 153 9.43 5.59 -18.64
C TRP A 153 8.65 6.90 -18.41
N LEU A 154 8.22 7.19 -17.18
CA LEU A 154 7.52 8.42 -16.84
C LEU A 154 8.39 9.66 -16.88
N LYS A 155 9.64 9.57 -16.44
CA LYS A 155 10.61 10.68 -16.59
C LYS A 155 10.70 11.11 -18.06
N GLN A 156 10.66 10.15 -19.00
CA GLN A 156 10.66 10.45 -20.44
C GLN A 156 9.36 11.09 -20.92
N ILE A 157 8.21 10.68 -20.40
CA ILE A 157 6.91 11.21 -20.84
C ILE A 157 6.66 12.60 -20.30
N LEU A 158 6.97 12.85 -19.04
CA LEU A 158 6.76 14.13 -18.39
C LEU A 158 7.77 15.19 -18.84
N SER A 159 8.84 14.77 -19.52
CA SER A 159 9.66 15.68 -20.34
C SER A 159 8.90 16.28 -21.54
N GLN A 160 7.71 15.76 -21.86
CA GLN A 160 6.85 16.21 -22.96
C GLN A 160 5.42 16.45 -22.43
N GLU A 161 5.10 17.67 -21.99
CA GLU A 161 3.79 18.02 -21.43
C GLU A 161 2.60 17.61 -22.32
N THR A 162 2.78 17.60 -23.64
CA THR A 162 1.76 17.17 -24.61
C THR A 162 1.36 15.71 -24.48
N LYS A 163 2.23 14.85 -23.93
CA LYS A 163 1.98 13.42 -23.72
C LYS A 163 1.28 13.11 -22.40
N LEU A 164 1.19 14.07 -21.47
CA LEU A 164 0.51 13.86 -20.19
C LEU A 164 -0.94 13.39 -20.42
N LYS A 165 -1.67 14.04 -21.34
CA LYS A 165 -3.05 13.67 -21.67
C LYS A 165 -3.21 12.23 -22.17
N THR A 166 -2.15 11.64 -22.71
CA THR A 166 -2.17 10.27 -23.25
C THR A 166 -1.97 9.21 -22.16
N ILE A 167 -1.42 9.60 -21.00
CA ILE A 167 -1.11 8.68 -19.90
C ILE A 167 -2.05 8.79 -18.71
N MET A 168 -2.85 9.85 -18.66
CA MET A 168 -3.90 9.99 -17.66
C MET A 168 -4.91 8.85 -17.82
N ASP A 169 -5.48 8.40 -16.70
CA ASP A 169 -6.48 7.34 -16.67
C ASP A 169 -7.57 7.58 -17.71
N ALA A 170 -7.75 6.61 -18.60
CA ALA A 170 -8.76 6.66 -19.65
C ALA A 170 -10.17 6.80 -19.06
N GLN A 171 -10.42 6.30 -17.85
CA GLN A 171 -11.69 6.43 -17.15
C GLN A 171 -11.98 7.86 -16.68
N MET A 172 -10.96 8.72 -16.59
CA MET A 172 -11.19 10.15 -16.30
C MET A 172 -11.75 10.90 -17.51
N GLU A 173 -11.71 10.33 -18.73
CA GLU A 173 -12.28 10.91 -19.96
C GLU A 173 -11.87 12.37 -20.23
N GLY A 174 -10.69 12.79 -19.76
CA GLY A 174 -10.22 14.18 -19.86
C GLY A 174 -10.89 15.17 -18.89
N GLN A 175 -11.74 14.70 -17.97
CA GLN A 175 -12.44 15.50 -16.97
C GLN A 175 -11.54 15.76 -15.75
N TYR A 176 -10.46 16.50 -15.96
CA TYR A 176 -9.57 16.93 -14.88
C TYR A 176 -8.94 18.29 -15.24
N PRO A 177 -8.60 19.12 -14.23
CA PRO A 177 -7.84 20.34 -14.47
C PRO A 177 -6.44 19.97 -14.99
N SER A 178 -6.10 20.37 -16.21
CA SER A 178 -4.82 20.00 -16.83
C SER A 178 -3.61 20.52 -16.05
N GLU A 179 -3.73 21.71 -15.47
CA GLU A 179 -2.68 22.31 -14.64
C GLU A 179 -2.47 21.52 -13.34
N ALA A 180 -3.56 21.16 -12.65
CA ALA A 180 -3.50 20.35 -11.44
C ALA A 180 -2.89 18.96 -11.73
N ALA A 181 -3.27 18.34 -12.84
CA ALA A 181 -2.71 17.06 -13.26
C ALA A 181 -1.21 17.14 -13.58
N LEU A 182 -0.75 18.22 -14.23
CA LEU A 182 0.66 18.45 -14.50
C LEU A 182 1.47 18.59 -13.20
N GLN A 183 0.97 19.39 -12.26
CA GLN A 183 1.63 19.57 -10.96
C GLN A 183 1.65 18.27 -10.14
N ALA A 184 0.57 17.49 -10.15
CA ALA A 184 0.52 16.19 -9.50
C ALA A 184 1.53 15.20 -10.10
N ALA A 185 1.68 15.20 -11.42
CA ALA A 185 2.67 14.37 -12.11
C ALA A 185 4.11 14.79 -11.80
N GLN A 186 4.39 16.09 -11.77
CA GLN A 186 5.70 16.63 -11.37
C GLN A 186 6.01 16.31 -9.90
N LEU A 187 5.02 16.41 -9.01
CA LEU A 187 5.16 16.03 -7.61
C LEU A 187 5.51 14.54 -7.47
N SER A 188 4.82 13.68 -8.22
CA SER A 188 5.10 12.24 -8.27
C SER A 188 6.56 11.97 -8.67
N LEU A 189 7.07 12.64 -9.70
CA LEU A 189 8.47 12.50 -10.13
C LEU A 189 9.47 12.91 -9.05
N ARG A 190 9.23 14.03 -8.37
CA ARG A 190 10.10 14.50 -7.28
C ARG A 190 10.13 13.50 -6.13
N CYS A 191 9.00 12.84 -5.83
CA CYS A 191 8.93 11.79 -4.82
C CYS A 191 9.70 10.53 -5.23
N LEU A 192 9.77 10.25 -6.54
CA LEU A 192 10.40 9.06 -7.12
C LEU A 192 11.90 9.26 -7.43
N GLU A 193 12.54 10.32 -6.93
CA GLU A 193 13.98 10.50 -7.13
C GLU A 193 14.81 9.37 -6.51
N LEU A 194 15.89 8.98 -7.17
CA LEU A 194 16.72 7.86 -6.74
C LEU A 194 17.47 8.19 -5.45
N ASP A 195 17.95 9.42 -5.34
CA ASP A 195 18.59 9.94 -4.13
C ASP A 195 17.53 10.34 -3.09
N PRO A 196 17.47 9.70 -1.90
CA PRO A 196 16.50 10.03 -0.86
C PRO A 196 16.58 11.49 -0.38
N LEU A 197 17.76 12.10 -0.41
CA LEU A 197 17.96 13.48 0.03
C LEU A 197 17.38 14.51 -0.95
N SER A 198 17.30 14.13 -2.22
CA SER A 198 16.70 14.94 -3.28
C SER A 198 15.15 14.90 -3.26
N ARG A 199 14.55 13.95 -2.55
CA ARG A 199 13.09 13.82 -2.42
C ARG A 199 12.54 14.92 -1.49
N PRO A 200 11.34 15.46 -1.74
CA PRO A 200 10.67 16.37 -0.81
C PRO A 200 10.36 15.68 0.53
N SER A 201 10.19 16.45 1.59
CA SER A 201 9.61 15.98 2.85
C SER A 201 8.11 15.73 2.66
N MET A 202 7.52 14.85 3.45
CA MET A 202 6.06 14.61 3.38
C MET A 202 5.26 15.89 3.71
N LYS A 203 5.85 16.81 4.51
CA LYS A 203 5.27 18.12 4.76
C LYS A 203 5.18 18.95 3.48
N GLU A 204 6.27 19.06 2.72
CA GLU A 204 6.28 19.78 1.44
C GLU A 204 5.35 19.12 0.42
N VAL A 205 5.31 17.78 0.38
CA VAL A 205 4.36 17.03 -0.47
C VAL A 205 2.93 17.45 -0.16
N MET A 206 2.56 17.50 1.11
CA MET A 206 1.23 17.90 1.55
C MET A 206 0.91 19.37 1.23
N GLU A 207 1.89 20.27 1.33
CA GLU A 207 1.74 21.68 0.94
C GLU A 207 1.44 21.80 -0.56
N VAL A 208 2.19 21.11 -1.42
CA VAL A 208 1.92 21.10 -2.88
C VAL A 208 0.56 20.49 -3.20
N LEU A 209 0.17 19.39 -2.54
CA LEU A 209 -1.14 18.78 -2.77
C LEU A 209 -2.31 19.72 -2.44
N LYS A 210 -2.18 20.55 -1.39
CA LYS A 210 -3.18 21.58 -1.07
C LYS A 210 -3.28 22.66 -2.15
N GLU A 211 -2.16 23.04 -2.75
CA GLU A 211 -2.14 23.98 -3.87
C GLU A 211 -2.85 23.36 -5.10
N ILE A 212 -2.57 22.09 -5.41
CA ILE A 212 -3.22 21.33 -6.48
C ILE A 212 -4.74 21.24 -6.25
N GLU A 213 -5.18 20.95 -5.02
CA GLU A 213 -6.60 20.89 -4.64
C GLU A 213 -7.29 22.25 -4.83
N ALA A 214 -6.61 23.35 -4.46
CA ALA A 214 -7.12 24.70 -4.67
C ALA A 214 -7.32 25.01 -6.16
N LEU A 215 -6.37 24.60 -7.02
CA LEU A 215 -6.50 24.75 -8.48
C LEU A 215 -7.70 23.98 -9.04
N GLY A 216 -8.00 22.80 -8.51
CA GLY A 216 -9.18 22.02 -8.92
C GLY A 216 -10.51 22.62 -8.45
N SER A 217 -10.53 23.25 -7.28
CA SER A 217 -11.74 23.84 -6.69
C SER A 217 -12.26 25.06 -7.45
N HIS A 218 -11.39 25.79 -8.15
CA HIS A 218 -11.79 26.97 -8.95
C HIS A 218 -12.67 26.63 -10.16
N LEU A 219 -12.56 25.42 -10.71
CA LEU A 219 -13.37 24.98 -11.87
C LEU A 219 -14.83 24.65 -11.50
N HIS A 220 -15.11 24.27 -10.25
CA HIS A 220 -16.49 23.99 -9.81
C HIS A 220 -17.30 25.25 -9.48
N ALA A 221 -16.65 26.42 -9.33
CA ALA A 221 -17.31 27.67 -9.00
C ALA A 221 -17.84 28.45 -10.23
N GLU A 222 -17.36 28.17 -11.43
CA GLU A 222 -17.74 28.90 -12.66
C GLU A 222 -18.86 28.22 -13.48
N VAL A 223 -19.35 27.05 -13.06
CA VAL A 223 -20.37 26.27 -13.79
C VAL A 223 -21.73 26.25 -13.06
N LYS A 224 -22.05 27.28 -12.28
CA LYS A 224 -23.36 27.40 -11.63
C LYS A 224 -24.17 28.59 -12.11
#